data_AF-A0A5E4LWJ9-F1
#
_entry.id   AF-A0A5E4LWJ9-F1
#
_cell.length_a   1.000
_cell.length_b   1.000
_cell.length_c   1.000
_cell.angle_alpha   90.00
_cell.angle_beta   90.00
_cell.angle_gamma   90.00
#
_symmetry.space_group_name_H-M   'P 1'
#
loop_
_entity.id
_entity.type
_entity.pdbx_description
1 polymer ?
#
loop_
_entity_poly.entity_id
_entity_poly.type
_entity_poly.pdbx_seq_one_letter_code
_entity_poly.pdbx_strand_id
1 'polypeptide(L)' 'MTYNRFVRDLVRKRKIKIKNVDFEQTYHDALRGKDNYFGVDDLGILVGDYIGNHRRLAKISRIKFTKYNEMLESCSLS' A
#
# COMPACT_ATOMS: atom_id res chain seq x y z
N MET A 1 8.49 -7.54 6.68
CA MET A 1 7.82 -6.26 6.96
C MET A 1 6.33 -6.45 6.69
N THR A 2 5.44 -6.14 7.63
CA THR A 2 3.98 -6.20 7.39
C THR A 2 3.43 -4.81 7.07
N TYR A 3 2.33 -4.68 6.32
CA TYR A 3 1.70 -3.38 6.05
C TYR A 3 1.36 -2.60 7.34
N ASN A 4 0.81 -3.26 8.37
CA ASN A 4 0.50 -2.61 9.66
C ASN A 4 1.73 -2.02 10.35
N ARG A 5 2.89 -2.67 10.22
CA ARG A 5 4.17 -2.15 10.73
C ARG A 5 4.62 -0.94 9.92
N PHE A 6 4.55 -1.03 8.59
CA PHE A 6 4.84 0.09 7.69
C PHE A 6 4.03 1.34 8.05
N VAL A 7 2.71 1.21 8.20
CA VAL A 7 1.84 2.35 8.54
C VAL A 7 2.20 2.93 9.91
N ARG A 8 2.42 2.08 10.92
CA ARG A 8 2.79 2.52 12.28
C ARG A 8 4.11 3.29 12.31
N ASP A 9 5.09 2.82 11.56
CA ASP A 9 6.41 3.44 11.45
C ASP A 9 6.29 4.79 10.72
N LEU A 10 5.49 4.87 9.64
CA LEU A 10 5.25 6.10 8.88
C LEU A 10 4.59 7.21 9.73
N VAL A 11 3.62 6.86 10.58
CA VAL A 11 2.93 7.84 11.43
C VAL A 11 3.63 8.11 12.76
N ARG A 12 4.89 7.65 12.94
CA ARG A 12 5.70 7.87 14.16
C ARG A 12 4.97 7.53 15.46
N LYS A 13 4.21 6.43 15.48
CA LYS A 13 3.41 6.01 16.66
C LYS A 13 2.33 7.01 17.10
N ARG A 14 1.96 8.00 16.28
CA ARG A 14 0.73 8.79 16.50
C ARG A 14 -0.45 7.83 16.62
N LYS A 15 -1.41 8.17 17.48
CA LYS A 15 -2.57 7.31 17.75
C LYS A 15 -3.51 7.31 16.55
N ILE A 16 -3.24 6.41 15.60
CA ILE A 16 -4.09 6.16 14.43
C ILE A 16 -4.97 4.94 14.65
N LYS A 17 -6.16 4.96 14.05
CA LYS A 17 -7.03 3.77 13.96
C LYS A 17 -6.85 3.14 12.59
N ILE A 18 -6.20 1.98 12.55
CA ILE A 18 -6.19 1.13 11.36
C ILE A 18 -7.56 0.44 11.30
N LYS A 19 -8.29 0.65 10.20
CA LYS A 19 -9.55 -0.04 9.92
C LYS A 19 -9.26 -1.16 8.93
N ASN A 20 -9.59 -2.39 9.30
CA ASN A 20 -9.58 -3.51 8.37
C ASN A 20 -10.96 -3.62 7.70
N VAL A 21 -10.97 -4.06 6.46
CA VAL A 21 -12.19 -4.34 5.70
C VAL A 21 -12.19 -5.80 5.28
N ASP A 22 -13.38 -6.36 5.08
CA ASP A 22 -13.52 -7.67 4.47
C ASP A 22 -13.23 -7.56 2.98
N PHE A 23 -12.20 -8.25 2.50
CA PHE A 23 -11.76 -8.10 1.12
C PHE A 23 -12.82 -8.56 0.12
N GLU A 24 -13.42 -9.74 0.35
CA GLU A 24 -14.37 -10.36 -0.57
C GLU A 24 -15.63 -9.50 -0.71
N GLN A 25 -16.16 -9.03 0.41
CA GLN A 25 -17.31 -8.12 0.43
C GLN A 25 -16.99 -6.81 -0.29
N THR A 26 -15.81 -6.23 -0.02
CA THR A 26 -15.37 -4.98 -0.66
C THR A 26 -15.22 -5.16 -2.18
N TYR A 27 -14.70 -6.31 -2.62
CA TYR A 27 -14.55 -6.65 -4.04
C TYR A 27 -15.90 -6.79 -4.74
N HIS A 28 -16.84 -7.50 -4.12
CA HIS A 28 -18.20 -7.65 -4.67
C HIS A 28 -18.95 -6.32 -4.73
N ASP A 29 -18.78 -5.46 -3.73
CA ASP A 29 -19.42 -4.14 -3.73
C ASP A 29 -18.83 -3.23 -4.82
N ALA A 30 -17.50 -3.27 -5.02
CA ALA A 30 -16.84 -2.56 -6.11
C ALA A 30 -17.30 -3.05 -7.50
N LEU A 31 -17.43 -4.37 -7.70
CA LEU A 31 -17.95 -4.95 -8.95
C LEU A 31 -19.39 -4.52 -9.26
N ARG A 32 -20.21 -4.30 -8.21
CA ARG A 32 -21.60 -3.87 -8.34
C ARG A 32 -21.75 -2.36 -8.53
N GLY A 33 -20.64 -1.62 -8.61
CA GLY A 33 -20.65 -0.16 -8.73
C GLY A 33 -21.21 0.55 -7.50
N LYS A 34 -21.18 -0.10 -6.32
CA LYS A 34 -21.53 0.59 -5.08
C LYS A 34 -20.44 1.60 -4.73
N ASP A 35 -20.84 2.69 -4.11
CA ASP A 35 -19.92 3.70 -3.61
C ASP A 35 -19.01 3.06 -2.55
N ASN A 36 -17.74 2.92 -2.89
CA ASN A 36 -16.73 2.27 -2.07
C ASN A 36 -15.42 3.05 -2.18
N TYR A 37 -14.59 2.98 -1.14
CA TYR A 37 -13.29 3.63 -1.11
C TYR A 37 -12.28 3.04 -2.10
N PHE A 38 -12.57 1.86 -2.65
CA PHE A 38 -11.69 1.11 -3.53
C PHE A 38 -12.41 0.73 -4.83
N GLY A 39 -11.73 0.92 -5.96
CA GLY A 39 -12.14 0.37 -7.25
C GLY A 39 -11.78 -1.11 -7.40
N VAL A 40 -12.35 -1.74 -8.43
CA VAL A 40 -12.05 -3.15 -8.76
C VAL A 40 -10.56 -3.35 -9.06
N ASP A 41 -9.93 -2.39 -9.73
CA ASP A 41 -8.51 -2.44 -10.08
C ASP A 41 -7.60 -2.33 -8.84
N ASP A 42 -7.94 -1.44 -7.89
CA ASP A 42 -7.20 -1.27 -6.63
C ASP A 42 -7.14 -2.58 -5.86
N LEU A 43 -8.29 -3.25 -5.76
CA LEU A 43 -8.41 -4.52 -5.05
C LEU A 43 -7.78 -5.68 -5.85
N GLY A 44 -7.83 -5.61 -7.18
CA GLY A 44 -7.17 -6.57 -8.07
C GLY A 44 -5.67 -6.65 -7.83
N ILE A 45 -5.03 -5.51 -7.54
CA ILE A 45 -3.60 -5.46 -7.16
C ILE A 45 -3.34 -6.22 -5.85
N LEU A 46 -4.28 -6.22 -4.90
CA LEU A 46 -4.11 -6.83 -3.59
C LEU A 46 -4.28 -8.36 -3.58
N VAL A 47 -5.13 -8.90 -4.46
CA VAL A 47 -5.35 -10.35 -4.60
C VAL A 47 -4.34 -11.04 -5.50
N GLY A 48 -3.73 -10.29 -6.43
CA GLY A 48 -2.71 -10.84 -7.30
C GLY A 48 -1.51 -11.38 -6.53
N ASP A 49 -0.90 -12.44 -7.04
CA ASP A 49 0.40 -12.96 -6.60
C ASP A 49 1.58 -12.11 -7.12
N TYR A 50 1.36 -10.80 -7.28
CA TYR A 50 2.32 -9.91 -7.90
C TYR A 50 3.61 -9.82 -7.07
N ILE A 51 4.66 -10.45 -7.59
CA ILE A 51 6.01 -10.33 -7.05
C ILE A 51 6.74 -9.24 -7.83
N GLY A 52 6.86 -8.07 -7.20
CA GLY A 52 7.57 -6.93 -7.78
C GLY A 52 9.07 -7.20 -7.97
N ASN A 53 9.61 -6.92 -9.16
CA ASN A 53 11.05 -6.96 -9.43
C ASN A 53 11.64 -5.53 -9.43
N HIS A 54 12.12 -5.10 -8.27
CA HIS A 54 12.68 -3.75 -8.10
C HIS A 54 13.88 -3.47 -9.01
N ARG A 55 14.70 -4.47 -9.35
CA ARG A 55 15.85 -4.29 -10.27
C ARG A 55 15.37 -3.96 -11.69
N ARG A 56 14.37 -4.71 -12.17
CA ARG A 56 13.74 -4.46 -13.47
C ARG A 56 13.04 -3.11 -13.49
N LEU A 57 12.32 -2.77 -12.42
CA LEU A 57 11.65 -1.47 -12.29
C LEU A 57 12.67 -0.32 -12.30
N ALA A 58 13.79 -0.42 -11.59
CA ALA A 58 14.87 0.56 -11.61
C ALA A 58 15.41 0.75 -13.04
N LYS A 59 15.66 -0.36 -13.74
CA LYS A 59 16.21 -0.34 -15.10
C LYS A 59 15.28 0.36 -16.10
N ILE A 60 13.97 0.09 -16.02
CA ILE A 60 12.99 0.64 -16.97
C ILE A 60 12.65 2.10 -16.62
N SER A 61 12.42 2.39 -15.36
CA SER A 61 12.01 3.74 -14.92
C SER A 61 13.17 4.74 -14.78
N ARG A 62 14.41 4.24 -14.70
CA ARG A 62 15.60 5.02 -14.34
C ARG A 62 15.50 5.73 -12.98
N ILE A 63 14.56 5.29 -12.12
CA ILE A 63 14.39 5.80 -10.76
C ILE A 63 15.46 5.20 -9.85
N LYS A 64 16.07 6.05 -9.02
CA LYS A 64 16.90 5.62 -7.90
C LYS A 64 16.01 5.31 -6.70
N PHE A 65 15.99 4.06 -6.26
CA PHE A 65 15.25 3.67 -5.06
C PHE A 65 15.99 4.10 -3.78
N THR A 66 15.22 4.63 -2.83
CA THR A 66 15.66 4.97 -1.48
C THR A 66 15.35 3.80 -0.55
N LYS A 67 16.23 3.53 0.43
CA LYS A 67 15.96 2.46 1.39
C LYS A 67 14.83 2.88 2.32
N TYR A 68 14.12 1.87 2.83
CA TYR A 68 12.99 2.08 3.75
C TYR A 68 13.35 2.97 4.96
N ASN A 69 14.48 2.70 5.63
CA ASN A 69 14.89 3.47 6.81
C ASN A 69 15.22 4.94 6.46
N GLU A 70 15.92 5.16 5.35
CA GLU A 70 16.24 6.50 4.84
C GLU A 70 14.95 7.29 4.52
N MET A 71 13.97 6.61 3.91
CA MET A 71 12.66 7.18 3.63
C MET A 71 11.90 7.54 4.91
N LEU A 72 11.91 6.70 5.95
CA LEU A 72 11.26 7.00 7.23
C LEU A 72 11.85 8.23 7.93
N GLU A 73 13.17 8.42 7.80
CA GLU A 73 13.85 9.59 8.34
C GLU A 73 13.48 10.86 7.56
N SER A 74 13.35 10.79 6.23
CA SER A 74 13.04 11.95 5.38
C SER A 74 11.56 12.32 5.30
N CYS A 75 10.66 11.32 5.32
CA CYS A 75 9.23 11.49 5.06
C CYS A 75 8.40 11.69 6.32
N SER A 76 9.05 11.96 7.44
CA SER A 76 8.29 12.27 8.62
C SER A 76 7.46 13.52 8.40
N LEU A 77 6.15 13.35 8.39
CA LEU A 77 5.21 14.42 8.61
C LEU A 77 5.52 15.00 10.00
N SER A 78 6.26 16.10 10.03
CA SER A 78 6.30 17.02 11.17
C SER A 78 4.87 17.44 11.49
#